data_AF-X0WGY9-F1
#
_entry.id   AF-X0WGY9-F1
#
_cell.length_a   1.000
_cell.length_b   1.000
_cell.length_c   1.000
_cell.angle_alpha   90.00
_cell.angle_beta   90.00
_cell.angle_gamma   90.00
#
_symmetry.space_group_name_H-M   'P 1'
#
loop_
_entity.id
_entity.type
_entity.pdbx_description
1 polymer ?
#
loop_
_entity_poly.entity_id
_entity_poly.type
_entity_poly.pdbx_seq_one_letter_code
_entity_poly.pdbx_strand_id
1 'polypeptide(L)'
;AQSLGLSDGVFSGVSDRIVAAWRTRAMRMYPSDFEDCSEPVRYTLLAALCWTRQAELVDRLVGLLIDLIHRINARAERRVERELVGELTKVRGKRGIYVNMIKAAIERPDDTVREAVYPAVPGGVGTLKSLARELMATERAVSERIRYQLRGSYSHHYRRMLGPILAALEFKCNNTAYRPVMDAIDLLSRYAGVAATERYYAETERVPIEGVVQWAWRDAVVDAESGRVERIPYELCVLIALREALRRREV
;
A
#
# COMPACT_ATOMS: atom_id res chain seq x y z
N ALA A 1 -19.94 18.79 3.68
CA ALA A 1 -19.07 19.74 4.41
C ALA A 1 -18.23 20.58 3.44
N GLN A 2 -17.57 19.98 2.43
CA GLN A 2 -17.16 20.75 1.23
C GLN A 2 -18.36 21.48 0.57
N SER A 3 -19.50 20.80 0.46
CA SER A 3 -20.77 21.41 0.04
C SER A 3 -21.36 22.44 1.01
N LEU A 4 -20.88 22.50 2.26
CA LEU A 4 -21.31 23.47 3.27
C LEU A 4 -20.43 24.73 3.28
N GLY A 5 -19.35 24.77 2.47
CA GLY A 5 -18.48 25.93 2.34
C GLY A 5 -17.71 26.30 3.61
N LEU A 6 -17.54 25.37 4.57
CA LEU A 6 -16.71 25.61 5.75
C LEU A 6 -15.24 25.71 5.31
N SER A 7 -14.55 26.75 5.74
CA SER A 7 -13.12 26.93 5.43
C SER A 7 -12.26 25.92 6.21
N ASP A 8 -11.11 25.55 5.63
CA ASP A 8 -10.17 24.58 6.23
C ASP A 8 -9.63 25.01 7.60
N GLY A 9 -9.77 26.29 7.94
CA GLY A 9 -9.35 26.89 9.20
C GLY A 9 -10.51 27.50 10.00
N VAL A 10 -11.75 27.03 9.83
CA VAL A 10 -12.93 27.64 10.47
C VAL A 10 -12.84 27.74 12.00
N PHE A 11 -12.07 26.85 12.64
CA PHE A 11 -11.76 26.88 14.07
C PHE A 11 -10.29 27.20 14.39
N SER A 12 -9.55 27.80 13.45
CA SER A 12 -8.16 28.22 13.69
C SER A 12 -8.09 29.17 14.90
N GLY A 13 -7.17 28.89 15.82
CA GLY A 13 -7.03 29.64 17.07
C GLY A 13 -8.00 29.24 18.19
N VAL A 14 -8.93 28.31 17.96
CA VAL A 14 -9.79 27.72 18.99
C VAL A 14 -9.19 26.38 19.44
N SER A 15 -9.18 26.12 20.75
CA SER A 15 -8.69 24.82 21.24
C SER A 15 -9.60 23.65 20.83
N ASP A 16 -9.00 22.52 20.47
CA ASP A 16 -9.72 21.29 20.11
C ASP A 16 -10.71 20.84 21.19
N ARG A 17 -10.37 21.07 22.47
CA ARG A 17 -11.24 20.75 23.61
C ARG A 17 -12.55 21.53 23.58
N ILE A 18 -12.51 22.81 23.18
CA ILE A 18 -13.70 23.66 23.05
C ILE A 18 -14.55 23.19 21.86
N VAL A 19 -13.92 22.95 20.70
CA VAL A 19 -14.62 22.45 19.51
C VAL A 19 -15.30 21.10 19.80
N ALA A 20 -14.60 20.20 20.51
CA ALA A 20 -15.16 18.91 20.93
C ALA A 20 -16.35 19.07 21.90
N ALA A 21 -16.32 20.05 22.81
CA ALA A 21 -17.44 20.36 23.70
C ALA A 21 -18.65 20.90 22.92
N TRP A 22 -18.44 21.81 21.96
CA TRP A 22 -19.49 22.31 21.07
C TRP A 22 -20.11 21.20 20.22
N ARG A 23 -19.28 20.34 19.62
CA ARG A 23 -19.74 19.15 18.88
C ARG A 23 -20.57 18.23 19.78
N THR A 24 -20.12 17.99 21.01
CA THR A 24 -20.84 17.12 21.97
C THR A 24 -22.20 17.71 22.36
N ARG A 25 -22.27 19.03 22.55
CA ARG A 25 -23.53 19.74 22.77
C ARG A 25 -24.45 19.60 21.55
N ALA A 26 -23.95 19.92 20.36
CA ALA A 26 -24.72 19.85 19.12
C ALA A 26 -25.28 18.44 18.85
N MET A 27 -24.52 17.38 19.15
CA MET A 27 -25.00 16.00 18.98
C MET A 27 -26.17 15.60 19.88
N ARG A 28 -26.39 16.32 20.99
CA ARG A 28 -27.48 16.04 21.94
C ARG A 28 -28.72 16.89 21.69
N MET A 29 -28.62 17.85 20.78
CA MET A 29 -29.70 18.79 20.47
C MET A 29 -30.61 18.24 19.38
N TYR A 30 -31.91 18.47 19.56
CA TYR A 30 -32.92 18.28 18.53
C TYR A 30 -32.98 19.49 17.59
N PRO A 31 -33.57 19.37 16.39
CA PRO A 31 -33.74 20.50 15.47
C PRO A 31 -34.40 21.73 16.12
N SER A 32 -35.41 21.53 16.98
CA SER A 32 -36.06 22.61 17.74
C SER A 32 -35.10 23.36 18.66
N ASP A 33 -34.19 22.65 19.34
CA ASP A 33 -33.21 23.27 20.24
C ASP A 33 -32.25 24.21 19.47
N PHE A 34 -32.01 23.91 18.19
CA PHE A 34 -31.23 24.79 17.31
C PHE A 34 -32.05 26.02 16.88
N GLU A 35 -33.35 25.88 16.64
CA GLU A 35 -34.25 27.00 16.31
C GLU A 35 -34.37 28.00 17.47
N ASP A 36 -34.34 27.49 18.71
CA ASP A 36 -34.37 28.30 19.94
C ASP A 36 -33.04 29.03 20.22
N CYS A 37 -31.94 28.63 19.56
CA CYS A 37 -30.65 29.30 19.71
C CYS A 37 -30.60 30.60 18.88
N SER A 38 -29.85 31.58 19.39
CA SER A 38 -29.46 32.72 18.55
C SER A 38 -28.66 32.23 17.34
N GLU A 39 -28.82 32.93 16.23
CA GLU A 39 -28.22 32.56 14.95
C GLU A 39 -26.69 32.30 15.03
N PRO A 40 -25.89 33.13 15.73
CA PRO A 40 -24.45 32.86 15.89
C PRO A 40 -24.15 31.56 16.66
N VAL A 41 -24.93 31.26 17.71
CA VAL A 41 -24.75 30.04 18.51
C VAL A 41 -25.14 28.81 17.68
N ARG A 42 -26.29 28.87 17.00
CA ARG A 42 -26.77 27.80 16.11
C ARG A 42 -25.73 27.43 15.08
N TYR A 43 -25.22 28.41 14.33
CA TYR A 43 -24.24 28.14 13.27
C TYR A 43 -22.89 27.67 13.81
N THR A 44 -22.43 28.19 14.95
CA THR A 44 -21.19 27.71 15.57
C THR A 44 -21.29 26.24 15.97
N LEU A 45 -22.41 25.83 16.58
CA LEU A 45 -22.63 24.45 16.99
C LEU A 45 -22.75 23.49 15.80
N LEU A 46 -23.49 23.89 14.76
CA LEU A 46 -23.61 23.10 13.53
C LEU A 46 -22.28 23.01 12.77
N ALA A 47 -21.53 24.12 12.67
CA ALA A 47 -20.20 24.13 12.07
C ALA A 47 -19.25 23.20 12.83
N ALA A 48 -19.24 23.24 14.17
CA ALA A 48 -18.41 22.35 14.99
C ALA A 48 -18.78 20.88 14.78
N LEU A 49 -20.08 20.58 14.72
CA LEU A 49 -20.57 19.23 14.44
C LEU A 49 -20.11 18.76 13.04
N CYS A 50 -20.39 19.52 11.99
CA CYS A 50 -20.07 19.14 10.62
C CYS A 50 -18.57 19.03 10.37
N TRP A 51 -17.78 19.96 10.92
CA TRP A 51 -16.32 19.97 10.82
C TRP A 51 -15.70 18.72 11.44
N THR A 52 -16.03 18.41 12.70
CA THR A 52 -15.49 17.21 13.36
C THR A 52 -15.99 15.93 12.69
N ARG A 53 -17.26 15.90 12.25
CA ARG A 53 -17.80 14.72 11.54
C ARG A 53 -17.14 14.48 10.19
N GLN A 54 -16.75 15.54 9.47
CA GLN A 54 -15.99 15.39 8.24
C GLN A 54 -14.64 14.70 8.50
N ALA A 55 -13.87 15.18 9.48
CA ALA A 55 -12.59 14.57 9.84
C ALA A 55 -12.74 13.09 10.21
N GLU A 56 -13.72 12.75 11.06
CA GLU A 56 -14.01 11.36 11.43
C GLU A 56 -14.39 10.47 10.24
N LEU A 57 -15.15 11.01 9.26
CA LEU A 57 -15.52 10.27 8.06
C LEU A 57 -14.31 10.03 7.16
N VAL A 58 -13.44 11.03 7.01
CA VAL A 58 -12.18 10.90 6.25
C VAL A 58 -11.28 9.86 6.92
N ASP A 59 -11.07 9.94 8.24
CA ASP A 59 -10.26 8.96 8.99
C ASP A 59 -10.77 7.53 8.81
N ARG A 60 -12.09 7.34 8.90
CA ARG A 60 -12.72 6.03 8.65
C ARG A 60 -12.53 5.56 7.22
N LEU A 61 -12.69 6.45 6.24
CA LEU A 61 -12.51 6.11 4.83
C LEU A 61 -11.07 5.72 4.53
N VAL A 62 -10.08 6.44 5.08
CA VAL A 62 -8.66 6.10 4.98
C VAL A 62 -8.37 4.76 5.63
N GLY A 63 -8.93 4.48 6.81
CA GLY A 63 -8.83 3.16 7.45
C GLY A 63 -9.37 2.03 6.57
N LEU A 64 -10.57 2.22 6.00
CA LEU A 64 -11.17 1.25 5.07
C LEU A 64 -10.33 1.03 3.81
N LEU A 65 -9.71 2.09 3.28
CA LEU A 65 -8.80 2.02 2.13
C LEU A 65 -7.56 1.18 2.46
N ILE A 66 -6.91 1.46 3.60
CA ILE A 66 -5.75 0.70 4.09
C ILE A 66 -6.10 -0.79 4.24
N ASP A 67 -7.25 -1.10 4.84
CA ASP A 67 -7.71 -2.47 5.05
C ASP A 67 -8.09 -3.18 3.75
N LEU A 68 -8.68 -2.45 2.80
CA LEU A 68 -9.00 -2.99 1.48
C LEU A 68 -7.72 -3.38 0.74
N ILE A 69 -6.74 -2.46 0.64
CA ILE A 69 -5.47 -2.73 -0.04
C ILE A 69 -4.74 -3.90 0.63
N HIS A 70 -4.73 -3.94 1.97
CA HIS A 70 -4.13 -5.06 2.70
C HIS A 70 -4.78 -6.41 2.37
N ARG A 71 -6.13 -6.46 2.41
CA ARG A 71 -6.87 -7.70 2.15
C ARG A 71 -6.67 -8.21 0.73
N ILE A 72 -6.52 -7.33 -0.26
CA ILE A 72 -6.25 -7.69 -1.65
C ILE A 72 -4.92 -8.46 -1.74
N ASN A 73 -3.85 -7.90 -1.20
CA ASN A 73 -2.52 -8.52 -1.23
C ASN A 73 -2.48 -9.83 -0.43
N ALA A 74 -2.94 -9.78 0.83
CA ALA A 74 -2.91 -10.94 1.70
C ALA A 74 -3.75 -12.11 1.14
N ARG A 75 -4.81 -11.84 0.37
CA ARG A 75 -5.60 -12.89 -0.28
C ARG A 75 -4.86 -13.52 -1.45
N ALA A 76 -4.16 -12.73 -2.26
CA ALA A 76 -3.36 -13.23 -3.37
C ALA A 76 -2.17 -14.08 -2.85
N GLU A 77 -1.42 -13.56 -1.88
CA GLU A 77 -0.32 -14.28 -1.21
C GLU A 77 -0.78 -15.64 -0.66
N ARG A 78 -1.83 -15.65 0.17
CA ARG A 78 -2.36 -16.90 0.75
C ARG A 78 -2.87 -17.90 -0.28
N ARG A 79 -3.33 -17.44 -1.45
CA ARG A 79 -3.83 -18.34 -2.50
C ARG A 79 -2.64 -18.94 -3.26
N VAL A 80 -1.62 -18.16 -3.57
CA VAL A 80 -0.38 -18.65 -4.16
C VAL A 80 0.36 -19.60 -3.22
N GLU A 81 0.45 -19.27 -1.93
CA GLU A 81 1.05 -20.14 -0.93
C GLU A 81 0.38 -21.52 -0.92
N ARG A 82 -0.96 -21.56 -0.90
CA ARG A 82 -1.73 -22.81 -0.97
C ARG A 82 -1.49 -23.61 -2.25
N GLU A 83 -1.36 -22.93 -3.40
CA GLU A 83 -1.06 -23.58 -4.68
C GLU A 83 0.38 -24.13 -4.72
N LEU A 84 1.34 -23.44 -4.12
CA LEU A 84 2.76 -23.79 -4.18
C LEU A 84 3.21 -24.82 -3.13
N VAL A 85 2.43 -25.03 -2.05
CA VAL A 85 2.70 -26.06 -1.03
C VAL A 85 2.82 -27.48 -1.62
N GLY A 86 2.34 -27.70 -2.86
CA GLY A 86 2.48 -28.97 -3.59
C GLY A 86 3.49 -29.01 -4.74
N GLU A 87 3.90 -27.87 -5.32
CA GLU A 87 4.59 -27.81 -6.63
C GLU A 87 6.11 -27.59 -6.55
N LEU A 88 6.62 -27.09 -5.41
CA LEU A 88 8.03 -26.73 -5.31
C LEU A 88 8.94 -27.95 -5.10
N THR A 89 9.86 -28.13 -6.04
CA THR A 89 10.95 -29.13 -5.94
C THR A 89 11.74 -28.86 -4.67
N LYS A 90 11.85 -29.86 -3.80
CA LYS A 90 12.69 -29.79 -2.60
C LYS A 90 14.06 -30.33 -3.00
N VAL A 91 15.13 -29.51 -2.95
CA VAL A 91 16.47 -30.08 -2.74
C VAL A 91 16.40 -31.03 -1.54
N ARG A 92 16.72 -32.32 -1.79
CA ARG A 92 16.74 -33.34 -0.76
C ARG A 92 17.75 -32.93 0.31
N GLY A 93 17.35 -32.95 1.57
CA GLY A 93 18.24 -32.62 2.69
C GLY A 93 18.46 -31.14 3.00
N LYS A 94 17.71 -30.18 2.40
CA LYS A 94 17.80 -28.73 2.73
C LYS A 94 17.80 -28.45 4.24
N ARG A 95 16.92 -29.13 4.97
CA ARG A 95 16.84 -29.01 6.43
C ARG A 95 18.17 -29.37 7.11
N GLY A 96 18.84 -30.42 6.67
CA GLY A 96 20.16 -30.81 7.17
C GLY A 96 21.23 -29.76 6.85
N ILE A 97 21.21 -29.21 5.63
CA ILE A 97 22.14 -28.13 5.22
C ILE A 97 21.95 -26.89 6.10
N TYR A 98 20.70 -26.45 6.31
CA TYR A 98 20.42 -25.30 7.19
C TYR A 98 20.82 -25.55 8.63
N VAL A 99 20.53 -26.74 9.18
CA VAL A 99 20.95 -27.11 10.54
C VAL A 99 22.47 -27.06 10.68
N ASN A 100 23.21 -27.58 9.71
CA ASN A 100 24.67 -27.55 9.74
C ASN A 100 25.24 -26.14 9.64
N MET A 101 24.67 -25.28 8.79
CA MET A 101 25.05 -23.87 8.70
C MET A 101 24.79 -23.12 10.01
N ILE A 102 23.61 -23.32 10.60
CA ILE A 102 23.23 -22.67 11.87
C ILE A 102 24.18 -23.13 12.99
N LYS A 103 24.46 -24.44 13.08
CA LYS A 103 25.43 -24.97 14.05
C LYS A 103 26.81 -24.37 13.87
N ALA A 104 27.32 -24.33 12.64
CA ALA A 104 28.63 -23.77 12.34
C ALA A 104 28.73 -22.29 12.74
N ALA A 105 27.67 -21.50 12.49
CA ALA A 105 27.62 -20.09 12.87
C ALA A 105 27.53 -19.88 14.40
N ILE A 106 26.87 -20.79 15.13
CA ILE A 106 26.76 -20.72 16.59
C ILE A 106 28.06 -21.20 17.27
N GLU A 107 28.66 -22.27 16.77
CA GLU A 107 29.86 -22.89 17.35
C GLU A 107 31.13 -22.06 17.10
N ARG A 108 31.18 -21.33 15.98
CA ARG A 108 32.32 -20.50 15.57
C ARG A 108 31.86 -19.12 15.10
N PRO A 109 31.42 -18.25 16.03
CA PRO A 109 30.82 -16.96 15.69
C PRO A 109 31.85 -15.92 15.19
N ASP A 110 33.11 -16.04 15.63
CA ASP A 110 34.18 -15.10 15.29
C ASP A 110 34.98 -15.50 14.04
N ASP A 111 34.83 -16.75 13.58
CA ASP A 111 35.49 -17.26 12.38
C ASP A 111 34.83 -16.70 11.12
N THR A 112 35.60 -16.57 10.04
CA THR A 112 35.04 -16.11 8.77
C THR A 112 34.06 -17.13 8.18
N VAL A 113 33.08 -16.69 7.39
CA VAL A 113 32.12 -17.56 6.67
C VAL A 113 32.83 -18.65 5.85
N ARG A 114 34.02 -18.33 5.32
CA ARG A 114 34.86 -19.26 4.56
C ARG A 114 35.39 -20.42 5.40
N GLU A 115 35.69 -20.16 6.66
CA GLU A 115 36.33 -21.12 7.58
C GLU A 115 35.30 -21.90 8.40
N ALA A 116 34.21 -21.25 8.82
CA ALA A 116 33.17 -21.88 9.63
C ALA A 116 32.05 -22.50 8.78
N VAL A 117 31.45 -21.72 7.86
CA VAL A 117 30.18 -22.10 7.23
C VAL A 117 30.37 -22.92 5.95
N TYR A 118 31.33 -22.55 5.09
CA TYR A 118 31.54 -23.28 3.82
C TYR A 118 31.90 -24.75 4.01
N PRO A 119 32.77 -25.15 4.97
CA PRO A 119 33.10 -26.56 5.19
C PRO A 119 31.94 -27.36 5.79
N ALA A 120 31.02 -26.71 6.51
CA ALA A 120 29.86 -27.36 7.12
C ALA A 120 28.76 -27.74 6.12
N VAL A 121 28.82 -27.20 4.89
CA VAL A 121 27.86 -27.47 3.82
C VAL A 121 28.39 -28.59 2.91
N PRO A 122 27.65 -29.70 2.71
CA PRO A 122 28.03 -30.72 1.74
C PRO A 122 28.17 -30.13 0.33
N GLY A 123 29.34 -30.26 -0.31
CA GLY A 123 29.65 -29.63 -1.60
C GLY A 123 29.99 -28.12 -1.52
N GLY A 124 30.13 -27.58 -0.30
CA GLY A 124 30.63 -26.24 -0.02
C GLY A 124 29.88 -25.11 -0.72
N VAL A 125 30.65 -24.14 -1.24
CA VAL A 125 30.11 -22.96 -1.93
C VAL A 125 29.28 -23.33 -3.17
N GLY A 126 29.59 -24.44 -3.84
CA GLY A 126 28.83 -24.91 -5.01
C GLY A 126 27.37 -25.19 -4.66
N THR A 127 27.14 -25.88 -3.54
CA THR A 127 25.82 -26.17 -3.00
C THR A 127 25.10 -24.92 -2.50
N LEU A 128 25.82 -23.97 -1.89
CA LEU A 128 25.24 -22.67 -1.52
C LEU A 128 24.80 -21.88 -2.76
N LYS A 129 25.59 -21.87 -3.84
CA LYS A 129 25.21 -21.23 -5.11
C LYS A 129 24.03 -21.90 -5.78
N SER A 130 23.88 -23.23 -5.69
CA SER A 130 22.69 -23.92 -6.22
C SER A 130 21.46 -23.64 -5.37
N LEU A 131 21.60 -23.64 -4.05
CA LEU A 131 20.52 -23.32 -3.11
C LEU A 131 20.05 -21.88 -3.29
N ALA A 132 20.97 -20.92 -3.44
CA ALA A 132 20.64 -19.53 -3.74
C ALA A 132 19.89 -19.39 -5.07
N ARG A 133 20.35 -20.06 -6.13
CA ARG A 133 19.64 -20.08 -7.42
C ARG A 133 18.24 -20.66 -7.32
N GLU A 134 18.08 -21.76 -6.60
CA GLU A 134 16.78 -22.39 -6.39
C GLU A 134 15.84 -21.50 -5.56
N LEU A 135 16.33 -20.88 -4.49
CA LEU A 135 15.56 -19.94 -3.66
C LEU A 135 15.14 -18.73 -4.48
N MET A 136 16.06 -18.10 -5.22
CA MET A 136 15.76 -16.97 -6.09
C MET A 136 14.76 -17.33 -7.19
N ALA A 137 14.90 -18.52 -7.80
CA ALA A 137 13.95 -19.01 -8.79
C ALA A 137 12.56 -19.27 -8.18
N THR A 138 12.52 -19.80 -6.96
CA THR A 138 11.29 -20.03 -6.20
C THR A 138 10.60 -18.71 -5.85
N GLU A 139 11.35 -17.74 -5.30
CA GLU A 139 10.82 -16.41 -4.98
C GLU A 139 10.32 -15.67 -6.22
N ARG A 140 11.05 -15.78 -7.33
CA ARG A 140 10.60 -15.25 -8.62
C ARG A 140 9.27 -15.89 -9.00
N ALA A 141 9.20 -17.22 -9.06
CA ALA A 141 7.97 -17.96 -9.41
C ALA A 141 6.77 -17.62 -8.51
N VAL A 142 6.99 -17.51 -7.19
CA VAL A 142 5.98 -17.05 -6.22
C VAL A 142 5.49 -15.65 -6.59
N SER A 143 6.42 -14.73 -6.82
CA SER A 143 6.09 -13.34 -7.20
C SER A 143 5.34 -13.29 -8.52
N GLU A 144 5.72 -14.08 -9.53
CA GLU A 144 4.99 -14.18 -10.82
C GLU A 144 3.56 -14.65 -10.64
N ARG A 145 3.33 -15.64 -9.78
CA ARG A 145 1.99 -16.18 -9.52
C ARG A 145 1.13 -15.20 -8.72
N ILE A 146 1.72 -14.50 -7.73
CA ILE A 146 1.03 -13.44 -6.98
C ILE A 146 0.60 -12.33 -7.94
N ARG A 147 1.51 -11.91 -8.83
CA ARG A 147 1.24 -10.93 -9.89
C ARG A 147 0.06 -11.34 -10.76
N TYR A 148 0.06 -12.58 -11.25
CA TYR A 148 -1.03 -13.09 -12.09
C TYR A 148 -2.39 -13.03 -11.37
N GLN A 149 -2.44 -13.46 -10.11
CA GLN A 149 -3.68 -13.45 -9.34
C GLN A 149 -4.16 -12.04 -8.99
N LEU A 150 -3.23 -11.14 -8.65
CA LEU A 150 -3.55 -9.74 -8.40
C LEU A 150 -4.04 -9.04 -9.66
N ARG A 151 -3.38 -9.26 -10.81
CA ARG A 151 -3.81 -8.70 -12.11
C ARG A 151 -5.27 -9.06 -12.40
N GLY A 152 -5.65 -10.33 -12.27
CA GLY A 152 -7.03 -10.76 -12.50
C GLY A 152 -8.04 -10.14 -11.52
N SER A 153 -7.73 -10.18 -10.22
CA SER A 153 -8.62 -9.65 -9.18
C SER A 153 -8.78 -8.12 -9.26
N TYR A 154 -7.67 -7.43 -9.55
CA TYR A 154 -7.61 -5.97 -9.63
C TYR A 154 -8.33 -5.42 -10.85
N SER A 155 -8.04 -5.97 -12.03
CA SER A 155 -8.60 -5.50 -13.31
C SER A 155 -10.12 -5.60 -13.37
N HIS A 156 -10.72 -6.54 -12.63
CA HIS A 156 -12.15 -6.82 -12.71
C HIS A 156 -12.98 -6.06 -11.68
N HIS A 157 -12.59 -6.11 -10.40
CA HIS A 157 -13.45 -5.65 -9.31
C HIS A 157 -12.88 -4.45 -8.56
N TYR A 158 -11.60 -4.51 -8.18
CA TYR A 158 -11.03 -3.51 -7.29
C TYR A 158 -10.74 -2.18 -7.97
N ARG A 159 -10.34 -2.17 -9.24
CA ARG A 159 -10.09 -0.92 -9.98
C ARG A 159 -11.34 -0.04 -10.04
N ARG A 160 -12.52 -0.63 -10.28
CA ARG A 160 -13.81 0.08 -10.29
C ARG A 160 -14.19 0.66 -8.93
N MET A 161 -13.87 -0.04 -7.83
CA MET A 161 -14.17 0.43 -6.48
C MET A 161 -13.19 1.48 -5.97
N LEU A 162 -11.91 1.35 -6.30
CA LEU A 162 -10.86 2.22 -5.79
C LEU A 162 -10.89 3.60 -6.43
N GLY A 163 -11.26 3.71 -7.72
CA GLY A 163 -11.34 5.00 -8.42
C GLY A 163 -12.17 6.05 -7.66
N PRO A 164 -13.44 5.78 -7.31
CA PRO A 164 -14.27 6.70 -6.54
C PRO A 164 -13.72 7.04 -5.14
N ILE A 165 -13.06 6.08 -4.48
CA ILE A 165 -12.48 6.31 -3.14
C ILE A 165 -11.28 7.26 -3.24
N LEU A 166 -10.38 7.00 -4.20
CA LEU A 166 -9.22 7.86 -4.45
C LEU A 166 -9.65 9.26 -4.89
N ALA A 167 -10.69 9.37 -5.72
CA ALA A 167 -11.23 10.66 -6.17
C ALA A 167 -11.93 11.47 -5.07
N ALA A 168 -12.43 10.80 -4.02
CA ALA A 168 -13.08 11.45 -2.88
C ALA A 168 -12.09 11.97 -1.82
N LEU A 169 -10.81 11.60 -1.92
CA LEU A 169 -9.76 11.96 -0.98
C LEU A 169 -8.79 12.95 -1.61
N GLU A 170 -8.43 13.99 -0.87
CA GLU A 170 -7.32 14.87 -1.22
C GLU A 170 -6.08 14.40 -0.45
N PHE A 171 -5.08 13.88 -1.15
CA PHE A 171 -3.82 13.45 -0.56
C PHE A 171 -2.85 14.64 -0.47
N LYS A 172 -2.21 14.83 0.68
CA LYS A 172 -1.24 15.92 0.89
C LYS A 172 0.01 15.39 1.56
N CYS A 173 1.17 15.75 1.04
CA CYS A 173 2.44 15.28 1.58
C CYS A 173 3.46 16.43 1.61
N ASN A 174 4.06 16.65 2.78
CA ASN A 174 5.13 17.63 2.97
C ASN A 174 6.52 16.99 2.90
N ASN A 175 6.59 15.65 2.87
CA ASN A 175 7.83 14.90 2.81
C ASN A 175 8.22 14.62 1.36
N THR A 176 9.33 15.21 0.91
CA THR A 176 9.81 15.06 -0.47
C THR A 176 10.15 13.61 -0.84
N ALA A 177 10.45 12.74 0.15
CA ALA A 177 10.71 11.33 -0.09
C ALA A 177 9.48 10.57 -0.63
N TYR A 178 8.27 11.04 -0.32
CA TYR A 178 7.01 10.44 -0.79
C TYR A 178 6.41 11.18 -1.99
N ARG A 179 7.10 12.18 -2.53
CA ARG A 179 6.66 12.88 -3.75
C ARG A 179 6.40 11.93 -4.93
N PRO A 180 7.20 10.88 -5.19
CA PRO A 180 6.89 9.91 -6.24
C PRO A 180 5.55 9.21 -6.05
N VAL A 181 5.12 8.97 -4.81
CA VAL A 181 3.81 8.36 -4.51
C VAL A 181 2.68 9.35 -4.82
N MET A 182 2.87 10.63 -4.49
CA MET A 182 1.91 11.70 -4.85
C MET A 182 1.73 11.81 -6.36
N ASP A 183 2.85 11.91 -7.09
CA ASP A 183 2.83 12.02 -8.55
C ASP A 183 2.21 10.77 -9.19
N ALA A 184 2.39 9.59 -8.58
CA ALA A 184 1.75 8.36 -9.02
C ALA A 184 0.23 8.35 -8.82
N ILE A 185 -0.28 8.87 -7.69
CA ILE A 185 -1.72 8.99 -7.42
C ILE A 185 -2.35 9.96 -8.42
N ASP A 186 -1.69 11.09 -8.71
CA ASP A 186 -2.13 12.04 -9.72
C ASP A 186 -2.20 11.40 -11.11
N LEU A 187 -1.20 10.58 -11.46
CA LEU A 187 -1.22 9.78 -12.69
C LEU A 187 -2.41 8.80 -12.72
N LEU A 188 -2.70 8.09 -11.60
CA LEU A 188 -3.86 7.20 -11.52
C LEU A 188 -5.17 7.95 -11.75
N SER A 189 -5.32 9.14 -11.16
CA SER A 189 -6.51 9.98 -11.32
C SER A 189 -6.72 10.39 -12.77
N ARG A 190 -5.65 10.79 -13.48
CA ARG A 190 -5.72 11.14 -14.92
C ARG A 190 -6.08 9.95 -15.80
N TYR A 191 -5.68 8.73 -15.40
CA TYR A 191 -5.95 7.49 -16.13
C TYR A 191 -7.19 6.72 -15.64
N ALA A 192 -7.94 7.27 -14.68
CA ALA A 192 -9.09 6.59 -14.07
C ALA A 192 -10.19 6.25 -15.10
N GLY A 193 -10.42 7.15 -16.06
CA GLY A 193 -11.40 6.96 -17.14
C GLY A 193 -10.91 6.14 -18.33
N VAL A 194 -9.60 5.83 -18.41
CA VAL A 194 -9.03 5.10 -19.54
C VAL A 194 -9.33 3.60 -19.41
N ALA A 195 -9.85 3.02 -20.49
CA ALA A 195 -10.27 1.62 -20.57
C ALA A 195 -9.19 0.66 -20.07
N ALA A 196 -9.60 -0.44 -19.41
CA ALA A 196 -8.67 -1.45 -18.88
C ALA A 196 -7.94 -2.23 -19.99
N THR A 197 -8.44 -2.20 -21.22
CA THR A 197 -7.81 -2.79 -22.40
C THR A 197 -6.57 -2.04 -22.85
N GLU A 198 -6.47 -0.74 -22.54
CA GLU A 198 -5.25 0.03 -22.77
C GLU A 198 -4.18 -0.42 -21.77
N ARG A 199 -3.21 -1.21 -22.27
CA ARG A 199 -2.25 -1.94 -21.43
C ARG A 199 -1.19 -1.03 -20.84
N TYR A 200 -0.81 0.04 -21.52
CA TYR A 200 0.36 0.85 -21.18
C TYR A 200 -0.02 2.30 -20.91
N TYR A 201 0.80 3.00 -20.13
CA TYR A 201 0.75 4.46 -20.10
C TYR A 201 1.25 5.02 -21.45
N ALA A 202 0.85 6.26 -21.76
CA ALA A 202 1.36 6.94 -22.95
C ALA A 202 2.87 7.22 -22.77
N GLU A 203 3.63 7.21 -23.86
CA GLU A 203 5.09 7.43 -23.81
C GLU A 203 5.46 8.85 -23.36
N THR A 204 4.52 9.79 -23.51
CA THR A 204 4.66 11.17 -23.01
C THR A 204 4.48 11.28 -21.50
N GLU A 205 3.99 10.23 -20.83
CA GLU A 205 3.81 10.25 -19.38
C GLU A 205 5.11 10.02 -18.64
N ARG A 206 5.34 10.84 -17.61
CA ARG A 206 6.37 10.57 -16.63
C ARG A 206 5.81 9.65 -15.55
N VAL A 207 6.14 8.37 -15.64
CA VAL A 207 5.68 7.36 -14.67
C VAL A 207 6.74 7.14 -13.58
N PRO A 208 6.49 7.53 -12.31
CA PRO A 208 7.48 7.39 -11.25
C PRO A 208 7.69 5.93 -10.85
N ILE A 209 8.87 5.39 -11.16
CA ILE A 209 9.25 4.00 -10.80
C ILE A 209 9.91 3.95 -9.42
N GLU A 210 10.86 4.85 -9.17
CA GLU A 210 11.59 4.90 -7.90
C GLU A 210 10.69 5.43 -6.77
N GLY A 211 10.76 4.79 -5.60
CA GLY A 211 9.89 5.10 -4.45
C GLY A 211 8.47 4.54 -4.56
N VAL A 212 8.06 4.01 -5.72
CA VAL A 212 6.72 3.44 -5.95
C VAL A 212 6.80 1.93 -6.23
N VAL A 213 7.68 1.52 -7.14
CA VAL A 213 7.80 0.13 -7.60
C VAL A 213 8.98 -0.54 -6.89
N GLN A 214 8.68 -1.55 -6.08
CA GLN A 214 9.71 -2.37 -5.45
C GLN A 214 10.52 -3.13 -6.52
N TRP A 215 11.79 -3.40 -6.23
CA TRP A 215 12.71 -4.04 -7.17
C TRP A 215 12.15 -5.36 -7.75
N ALA A 216 11.52 -6.18 -6.90
CA ALA A 216 10.93 -7.47 -7.29
C ALA A 216 9.74 -7.34 -8.27
N TRP A 217 9.17 -6.14 -8.39
CA TRP A 217 8.03 -5.85 -9.25
C TRP A 217 8.43 -5.15 -10.55
N ARG A 218 9.69 -4.73 -10.71
CA ARG A 218 10.11 -3.95 -11.89
C ARG A 218 9.89 -4.71 -13.21
N ASP A 219 10.29 -5.98 -13.28
CA ASP A 219 10.09 -6.84 -14.44
C ASP A 219 8.60 -7.09 -14.76
N ALA A 220 7.69 -6.80 -13.84
CA ALA A 220 6.23 -6.89 -14.07
C ALA A 220 5.64 -5.62 -14.67
N VAL A 221 6.28 -4.51 -14.35
CA VAL A 221 5.75 -3.16 -14.51
C VAL A 221 6.32 -2.55 -15.77
N VAL A 222 7.59 -2.78 -16.05
CA VAL A 222 8.30 -2.26 -17.21
C VAL A 222 8.48 -3.40 -18.21
N ASP A 223 7.91 -3.24 -19.39
CA ASP A 223 8.10 -4.15 -20.51
C ASP A 223 9.56 -4.13 -20.96
N ALA A 224 10.21 -5.29 -21.02
CA ALA A 224 11.66 -5.38 -21.26
C ALA A 224 12.06 -5.03 -22.71
N GLU A 225 11.15 -5.20 -23.67
CA GLU A 225 11.43 -4.94 -25.09
C GLU A 225 11.21 -3.47 -25.45
N SER A 226 10.10 -2.90 -24.98
CA SER A 226 9.68 -1.54 -25.32
C SER A 226 10.02 -0.50 -24.26
N GLY A 227 10.38 -0.92 -23.04
CA GLY A 227 10.57 -0.03 -21.89
C GLY A 227 9.27 0.62 -21.39
N ARG A 228 8.12 0.25 -21.95
CA ARG A 228 6.82 0.86 -21.63
C ARG A 228 6.29 0.35 -20.29
N VAL A 229 5.58 1.21 -19.57
CA VAL A 229 5.03 0.87 -18.26
C VAL A 229 3.61 0.31 -18.40
N GLU A 230 3.43 -0.94 -17.99
CA GLU A 230 2.13 -1.60 -17.90
C GLU A 230 1.30 -0.98 -16.77
N ARG A 231 0.06 -0.61 -17.08
CA ARG A 231 -0.82 0.11 -16.16
C ARG A 231 -1.19 -0.73 -14.96
N ILE A 232 -1.93 -1.83 -15.16
CA ILE A 232 -2.43 -2.66 -14.06
C ILE A 232 -1.37 -3.05 -13.00
N PRO A 233 -0.21 -3.62 -13.36
CA PRO A 233 0.82 -3.95 -12.37
C PRO A 233 1.41 -2.71 -11.69
N TYR A 234 1.51 -1.58 -12.40
CA TYR A 234 1.91 -0.32 -11.81
C TYR A 234 0.87 0.22 -10.82
N GLU A 235 -0.42 0.29 -11.19
CA GLU A 235 -1.50 0.77 -10.30
C GLU A 235 -1.54 -0.03 -8.98
N LEU A 236 -1.27 -1.34 -9.04
CA LEU A 236 -1.09 -2.19 -7.86
C LEU A 236 0.08 -1.76 -6.97
N CYS A 237 1.24 -1.47 -7.57
CA CYS A 237 2.40 -0.97 -6.82
C CYS A 237 2.10 0.38 -6.15
N VAL A 238 1.40 1.28 -6.84
CA VAL A 238 0.97 2.57 -6.28
C VAL A 238 0.10 2.38 -5.04
N LEU A 239 -0.87 1.46 -5.08
CA LEU A 239 -1.73 1.20 -3.92
C LEU A 239 -0.95 0.65 -2.73
N ILE A 240 0.03 -0.22 -2.97
CA ILE A 240 0.92 -0.74 -1.93
C ILE A 240 1.73 0.39 -1.30
N ALA A 241 2.34 1.23 -2.14
CA ALA A 241 3.14 2.38 -1.69
C ALA A 241 2.27 3.40 -0.92
N LEU A 242 1.08 3.72 -1.43
CA LEU A 242 0.12 4.61 -0.77
C LEU A 242 -0.30 4.07 0.59
N ARG A 243 -0.66 2.78 0.69
CA ARG A 243 -1.00 2.17 1.98
C ARG A 243 0.14 2.32 2.99
N GLU A 244 1.36 2.06 2.56
CA GLU A 244 2.55 2.17 3.41
C GLU A 244 2.84 3.61 3.84
N ALA A 245 2.59 4.60 2.97
CA ALA A 245 2.71 6.02 3.28
C ALA A 245 1.64 6.50 4.28
N LEU A 246 0.37 6.12 4.04
CA LEU A 246 -0.76 6.45 4.93
C LEU A 246 -0.57 5.87 6.34
N ARG A 247 -0.08 4.62 6.43
CA ARG A 247 0.20 3.99 7.75
C ARG A 247 1.29 4.71 8.54
N ARG A 248 2.25 5.32 7.84
CA ARG A 248 3.31 6.12 8.45
C ARG A 248 2.90 7.58 8.72
N ARG A 249 1.71 7.99 8.25
CA ARG A 249 1.21 9.38 8.32
C ARG A 249 2.12 10.37 7.58
N GLU A 250 2.67 9.92 6.46
CA GLU A 250 3.54 10.72 5.60
C GLU A 250 2.76 11.44 4.48
N VAL A 251 1.57 10.91 4.19
CA VAL A 251 0.58 11.36 3.20
C VAL A 251 -0.78 11.45 3.87
#